data_AF-A0A7S0D825-F1
#
_entry.id   AF-A0A7S0D825-F1
#
_cell.length_a   1.000
_cell.length_b   1.000
_cell.length_c   1.000
_cell.angle_alpha   90.00
_cell.angle_beta   90.00
_cell.angle_gamma   90.00
#
_symmetry.space_group_name_H-M   'P 1'
#
loop_
_entity.id
_entity.type
_entity.pdbx_description
1 polymer ?
#
loop_
_entity_poly.entity_id
_entity_poly.type
_entity_poly.pdbx_seq_one_letter_code
_entity_poly.pdbx_strand_id
1 'polypeptide(L)'
;KTLKDLRCRPISLKNELYILQMVARASTYALKRYPTSLEDDRKIKCRMHSDARVNPKHLFALRLRMGEKRVLKWHIDLEAFARRCVSAKTIHNLTDEKLVKSEEIFS
;
A
#
# COMPACT_ATOMS: atom_id res chain seq x y z
N LYS A 1 21.64 13.28 19.09
CA LYS A 1 20.71 13.29 17.93
C LYS A 1 19.36 12.77 18.41
N THR A 2 18.34 13.62 18.45
CA THR A 2 16.97 13.22 18.83
C THR A 2 16.35 12.42 17.68
N LEU A 3 15.46 11.45 17.95
CA LEU A 3 14.74 10.69 16.91
C LEU A 3 14.01 11.60 15.88
N LYS A 4 13.71 12.85 16.26
CA LYS A 4 13.16 13.90 15.38
C LYS A 4 14.12 14.38 14.28
N ASP A 5 15.43 14.10 14.40
CA ASP A 5 16.47 14.46 13.43
C ASP A 5 16.73 13.36 12.39
N LEU A 6 16.18 12.15 12.59
CA LEU A 6 16.23 11.04 11.63
C LEU A 6 15.07 11.11 10.62
N ARG A 7 14.62 12.31 10.25
CA ARG A 7 13.71 12.44 9.11
C ARG A 7 14.52 12.10 7.86
N CYS A 8 14.40 10.87 7.36
CA CYS A 8 14.77 10.56 6.00
C CYS A 8 14.00 11.51 5.09
N ARG A 9 14.68 12.56 4.62
CA ARG A 9 14.11 13.43 3.61
C ARG A 9 14.06 12.63 2.31
N PRO A 10 12.93 12.64 1.59
CA PRO A 10 12.85 11.95 0.31
C PRO A 10 13.88 12.53 -0.65
N ILE A 11 14.54 11.67 -1.43
CA ILE A 11 15.58 12.12 -2.38
C ILE A 11 14.94 12.91 -3.52
N SER A 12 13.89 12.35 -4.11
CA SER A 12 13.05 12.99 -5.11
C SER A 12 11.74 12.25 -5.23
N LEU A 13 10.69 12.92 -5.72
CA LEU A 13 9.39 12.28 -5.93
C LEU A 13 9.48 11.05 -6.84
N LYS A 14 10.30 11.13 -7.90
CA LYS A 14 10.54 10.02 -8.83
C LYS A 14 11.21 8.83 -8.12
N ASN A 15 12.21 9.09 -7.26
CA ASN A 15 12.89 8.06 -6.50
C ASN A 15 11.95 7.35 -5.52
N GLU A 16 11.15 8.11 -4.76
CA GLU A 16 10.20 7.54 -3.81
C GLU A 16 9.13 6.68 -4.49
N LEU A 17 8.57 7.17 -5.61
CA LEU A 17 7.62 6.40 -6.40
C LEU A 17 8.23 5.12 -6.96
N TYR A 18 9.48 5.18 -7.43
CA TYR A 18 10.20 4.00 -7.93
C TYR A 18 10.36 2.95 -6.82
N ILE A 19 10.78 3.35 -5.63
CA ILE A 19 10.93 2.44 -4.47
C ILE A 19 9.58 1.82 -4.10
N LEU A 20 8.52 2.63 -3.97
CA LEU A 20 7.18 2.13 -3.67
C LEU A 20 6.69 1.14 -4.73
N GLN A 21 6.97 1.41 -6.00
CA GLN A 21 6.64 0.49 -7.09
C GLN A 21 7.39 -0.84 -6.98
N MET A 22 8.67 -0.82 -6.62
CA MET A 22 9.45 -2.05 -6.39
C MET A 22 8.88 -2.85 -5.22
N VAL A 23 8.59 -2.20 -4.09
CA VAL A 23 8.01 -2.85 -2.91
C VAL A 23 6.63 -3.43 -3.21
N ALA A 24 5.77 -2.71 -3.94
CA ALA A 24 4.45 -3.19 -4.33
C ALA A 24 4.52 -4.39 -5.28
N ARG A 25 5.46 -4.40 -6.24
CA ARG A 25 5.70 -5.55 -7.13
C ARG A 25 6.18 -6.78 -6.35
N ALA A 26 7.15 -6.61 -5.47
CA ALA A 26 7.63 -7.68 -4.60
C ALA A 26 6.50 -8.22 -3.71
N SER A 27 5.69 -7.34 -3.13
CA SER A 27 4.54 -7.72 -2.30
C SER A 27 3.47 -8.46 -3.08
N THR A 28 3.20 -8.04 -4.33
CA THR A 28 2.28 -8.73 -5.25
C THR A 28 2.77 -10.14 -5.57
N TYR A 29 4.07 -10.30 -5.83
CA TYR A 29 4.68 -11.59 -6.09
C TYR A 29 4.61 -12.51 -4.86
N ALA A 30 4.91 -11.97 -3.67
CA ALA A 30 4.81 -12.72 -2.42
C ALA A 30 3.37 -13.15 -2.12
N LEU A 31 2.37 -12.28 -2.34
CA LEU A 31 0.95 -12.64 -2.15
C LEU A 31 0.52 -13.80 -3.03
N LYS A 32 0.98 -13.86 -4.28
CA LYS A 32 0.66 -14.96 -5.21
C LYS A 32 1.25 -16.31 -4.79
N ARG A 33 2.23 -16.33 -3.88
CA ARG A 33 2.83 -17.57 -3.37
C ARG A 33 2.00 -18.22 -2.25
N TYR A 34 1.04 -17.50 -1.68
CA TYR A 34 0.16 -18.10 -0.69
C TYR A 34 -0.88 -19.01 -1.36
N PRO A 35 -1.18 -20.19 -0.76
CA PRO A 35 -2.14 -21.14 -1.33
C PRO A 35 -3.60 -20.70 -1.19
N THR A 36 -3.88 -19.69 -0.38
CA THR A 36 -5.23 -19.18 -0.09
C THR A 36 -5.27 -17.67 -0.23
N SER A 37 -6.42 -17.10 -0.53
CA SER A 37 -6.61 -15.64 -0.44
C SER A 37 -6.81 -15.19 1.02
N LEU A 38 -6.82 -13.87 1.25
CA LEU A 38 -7.22 -13.30 2.55
C LEU A 38 -8.68 -13.64 2.90
N GLU A 39 -9.54 -13.71 1.88
CA GLU A 39 -10.96 -13.99 2.06
C GLU A 39 -11.20 -15.46 2.42
N ASP A 40 -10.47 -16.36 1.78
CA ASP A 40 -10.50 -17.79 2.12
C ASP A 40 -10.04 -17.99 3.57
N ASP A 41 -9.00 -17.30 4.00
CA ASP A 41 -8.52 -17.38 5.38
C ASP A 41 -9.54 -16.84 6.40
N ARG A 42 -10.33 -15.81 6.04
CA ARG A 42 -11.44 -15.35 6.90
C ARG A 42 -12.50 -16.44 7.05
N LYS A 43 -12.87 -17.11 5.95
CA LYS A 43 -13.84 -18.21 5.96
C LYS A 43 -13.32 -19.38 6.81
N ILE A 44 -12.04 -19.75 6.65
CA ILE A 44 -11.38 -20.77 7.47
C ILE A 44 -11.43 -20.36 8.94
N LYS A 45 -11.08 -19.12 9.26
CA LYS A 45 -11.11 -18.61 10.63
C LYS A 45 -12.51 -18.71 11.25
N CYS A 46 -13.56 -18.34 10.51
CA CYS A 46 -14.94 -18.46 11.00
C CYS A 46 -15.32 -19.93 11.30
N ARG A 47 -14.99 -20.86 10.39
CA ARG A 47 -15.24 -22.30 10.60
C ARG A 47 -14.48 -22.87 11.79
N MET A 48 -13.23 -22.43 11.98
CA MET A 48 -12.40 -22.89 13.10
C MET A 48 -12.86 -22.32 14.45
N HIS A 49 -13.38 -21.10 14.48
CA HIS A 49 -13.93 -20.53 15.72
C HIS A 49 -15.19 -21.25 16.22
N SER A 50 -15.96 -21.88 15.32
CA SER A 50 -17.14 -22.69 15.69
C SER A 50 -16.80 -24.11 16.13
N ASP A 51 -15.56 -24.59 15.96
CA ASP A 51 -15.17 -25.95 16.33
C ASP A 51 -14.29 -25.94 17.58
N ALA A 52 -14.84 -26.40 18.70
CA ALA A 52 -14.17 -26.46 20.00
C ALA A 52 -12.94 -27.40 20.02
N ARG A 53 -12.75 -28.25 18.99
CA ARG A 53 -11.63 -29.21 18.91
C ARG A 53 -10.43 -28.68 18.14
N VAL A 54 -10.47 -27.44 17.66
CA VAL A 54 -9.38 -26.87 16.87
C VAL A 54 -8.13 -26.69 17.72
N ASN A 55 -7.01 -27.24 17.24
CA ASN A 55 -5.71 -27.05 17.86
C ASN A 55 -5.31 -25.55 17.84
N PRO A 56 -4.97 -24.94 18.99
CA PRO A 56 -4.56 -23.54 19.08
C PRO A 56 -3.40 -23.15 18.15
N LYS A 57 -2.50 -24.09 17.83
CA LYS A 57 -1.40 -23.86 16.89
C LYS A 57 -1.89 -23.55 15.48
N HIS A 58 -3.00 -24.15 15.04
CA HIS A 58 -3.59 -23.86 13.73
C HIS A 58 -4.21 -22.47 13.68
N LEU A 59 -4.89 -22.06 14.76
CA LEU A 59 -5.43 -20.69 14.86
C LEU A 59 -4.30 -19.65 14.85
N PHE A 60 -3.19 -19.92 15.55
CA PHE A 60 -2.02 -19.06 15.55
C PHE A 60 -1.39 -18.93 14.15
N ALA A 61 -1.13 -20.06 13.47
CA ALA A 61 -0.60 -20.06 12.12
C ALA A 61 -1.51 -19.30 11.12
N LEU A 62 -2.83 -19.49 11.23
CA LEU A 62 -3.80 -18.78 10.43
C LEU A 62 -3.75 -17.26 10.69
N ARG A 63 -3.65 -16.84 11.96
CA ARG A 63 -3.55 -15.42 12.34
C ARG A 63 -2.29 -14.78 11.79
N LEU A 64 -1.14 -15.45 11.89
CA LEU A 64 0.13 -14.96 11.33
C LEU A 64 0.02 -14.77 9.83
N ARG A 65 -0.38 -15.81 9.09
CA ARG A 65 -0.58 -15.76 7.64
C ARG A 65 -1.51 -14.63 7.20
N MET A 66 -2.64 -14.45 7.90
CA MET A 66 -3.56 -13.35 7.61
C MET A 66 -2.98 -11.97 7.91
N GLY A 67 -2.09 -11.88 8.90
CA GLY A 67 -1.36 -10.65 9.22
C GLY A 67 -0.38 -10.29 8.11
N GLU A 68 0.46 -11.25 7.71
CA GLU A 68 1.43 -11.09 6.63
C GLU A 68 0.76 -10.64 5.33
N LYS A 69 -0.30 -11.34 4.90
CA LYS A 69 -1.04 -10.97 3.68
C LYS A 69 -1.62 -9.55 3.77
N ARG A 70 -2.08 -9.11 4.95
CA ARG A 70 -2.59 -7.74 5.15
C ARG A 70 -1.50 -6.69 4.97
N VAL A 71 -0.32 -6.94 5.53
CA VAL A 71 0.85 -6.04 5.36
C VAL A 71 1.27 -5.97 3.90
N LEU A 72 1.33 -7.12 3.21
CA LEU A 72 1.66 -7.14 1.77
C LEU A 72 0.63 -6.38 0.94
N LYS A 73 -0.67 -6.55 1.23
CA LYS A 73 -1.74 -5.79 0.57
C LYS A 73 -1.60 -4.29 0.85
N TRP A 74 -1.29 -3.91 2.09
CA TRP A 74 -1.08 -2.52 2.47
C TRP A 74 0.03 -1.85 1.65
N HIS A 75 1.16 -2.52 1.40
CA HIS A 75 2.21 -1.98 0.53
C HIS A 75 1.73 -1.70 -0.90
N ILE A 76 0.90 -2.59 -1.45
CA ILE A 76 0.34 -2.44 -2.80
C ILE A 76 -0.62 -1.24 -2.83
N ASP A 77 -1.50 -1.15 -1.83
CA ASP A 77 -2.47 -0.07 -1.72
C ASP A 77 -1.77 1.29 -1.49
N LEU A 78 -0.65 1.30 -0.76
CA LEU A 78 0.19 2.48 -0.52
C LEU A 78 0.81 3.01 -1.82
N GLU A 79 1.34 2.14 -2.68
CA GLU A 79 1.86 2.54 -3.99
C GLU A 79 0.77 3.14 -4.88
N ALA A 80 -0.39 2.47 -4.95
CA ALA A 80 -1.53 2.95 -5.72
C ALA A 80 -2.01 4.31 -5.20
N PHE A 81 -2.03 4.51 -3.89
CA PHE A 81 -2.35 5.79 -3.27
C PHE A 81 -1.31 6.86 -3.63
N ALA A 82 -0.02 6.58 -3.48
CA ALA A 82 1.05 7.52 -3.83
C ALA A 82 0.96 7.96 -5.30
N ARG A 83 0.70 7.03 -6.22
CA ARG A 83 0.52 7.33 -7.65
C ARG A 83 -0.65 8.28 -7.89
N ARG A 84 -1.79 8.07 -7.22
CA ARG A 84 -2.95 8.98 -7.30
C ARG A 84 -2.64 10.38 -6.77
N CYS A 85 -1.90 10.48 -5.68
CA CYS A 85 -1.49 11.78 -5.12
C CYS A 85 -0.61 12.55 -6.10
N VAL A 86 0.32 11.87 -6.78
CA VAL A 86 1.15 12.51 -7.80
C VAL A 86 0.33 12.93 -9.01
N SER A 87 -0.56 12.07 -9.53
CA SER A 87 -1.40 12.45 -10.67
C SER A 87 -2.34 13.61 -10.37
N ALA A 88 -2.93 13.66 -9.15
CA ALA A 88 -3.79 14.76 -8.73
C ALA A 88 -3.02 16.08 -8.63
N LYS A 89 -1.78 16.04 -8.12
CA LYS A 89 -0.91 17.22 -8.05
C LYS A 89 -0.48 17.70 -9.45
N THR A 90 -0.21 16.77 -10.37
CA THR A 90 0.07 17.11 -11.77
C THR A 90 -1.12 17.77 -12.45
N ILE A 91 -2.35 17.32 -12.19
CA ILE A 91 -3.57 17.94 -12.73
C ILE A 91 -3.74 19.36 -12.19
N HIS A 92 -3.56 19.57 -10.88
CA HIS A 92 -3.73 20.89 -10.27
C HIS A 92 -2.70 21.91 -10.78
N ASN A 93 -1.44 21.49 -10.94
CA ASN A 93 -0.39 22.34 -11.52
C ASN A 93 -0.69 22.70 -12.99
N LEU A 94 -1.29 21.78 -13.76
CA LEU A 94 -1.68 22.04 -15.14
C LEU A 94 -2.91 22.96 -15.27
N THR A 95 -3.81 22.98 -14.28
CA THR A 95 -4.91 23.95 -14.24
C THR A 95 -4.43 25.33 -13.81
N ASP A 96 -3.50 25.41 -12.85
CA ASP A 96 -2.96 26.68 -12.36
C ASP A 96 -2.08 27.35 -13.44
N GLU A 97 -1.22 26.61 -14.15
CA GLU A 97 -0.43 27.16 -15.27
C GLU A 97 -1.30 27.60 -16.47
N LYS A 98 -2.45 26.96 -16.70
CA LYS A 98 -3.39 27.39 -17.76
C LYS A 98 -4.16 28.64 -17.37
N LEU A 99 -4.50 28.80 -16.09
CA LEU A 99 -5.13 30.02 -15.56
C LEU A 99 -4.18 31.23 -15.67
N VAL A 100 -2.90 31.06 -15.34
CA VAL A 100 -1.91 32.14 -15.45
C VAL A 100 -1.66 32.55 -16.91
N LYS A 101 -1.61 31.57 -17.84
CA LYS A 101 -1.44 31.89 -19.27
C LYS A 101 -2.67 32.51 -19.93
N SER A 102 -3.87 32.30 -19.39
CA SER A 102 -5.04 33.03 -19.89
C SER A 102 -5.05 34.50 -19.48
N GLU A 103 -4.46 34.88 -18.34
CA GLU A 103 -4.43 36.28 -17.89
C GLU A 103 -3.41 37.15 -18.65
N GLU A 104 -2.32 36.54 -19.16
CA GLU A 104 -1.32 37.24 -19.99
C GLU A 104 -1.78 37.50 -21.44
N ILE A 105 -2.85 36.85 -21.90
CA ILE A 105 -3.40 37.04 -23.27
C ILE A 105 -4.44 38.17 -23.30
N PHE A 106 -4.95 38.59 -22.14
CA PHE A 106 -5.95 39.65 -22.00
C PHE A 106 -5.41 40.93 -21.32
N SER A 107 -4.08 41.07 -21.19
CA SER A 107 -3.40 42.34 -20.85
C SER A 107 -2.68 42.90 -22.07
#